data_AF-O22296-F1
#
_entry.id   AF-O22296-F1
#
_cell.length_a   1.000
_cell.length_b   1.000
_cell.length_c   1.000
_cell.angle_alpha   90.00
_cell.angle_beta   90.00
_cell.angle_gamma   90.00
#
_symmetry.space_group_name_H-M   'P 1'
#
loop_
_entity.id
_entity.type
_entity.pdbx_description
1 polymer ?
#
loop_
_entity_poly.entity_id
_entity_poly.type
_entity_poly.pdbx_seq_one_letter_code
_entity_poly.pdbx_strand_id
1 'polypeptide(L)'
;VLDRDTLKTLVRFTNDKNIHLVCDEIYAATVFNQPGFISIAEIIEEELYCNRDLIHIVYSLSKDLGFPGFRVGIVYSYNDQVTSCARK
;
A
#
# COMPACT_ATOMS: atom_id res chain seq x y z
N VAL A 1 -7.45 -10.98 4.00
CA VAL A 1 -7.01 -9.75 4.70
C VAL A 1 -5.80 -10.13 5.53
N LEU A 2 -4.71 -9.37 5.43
CA LEU A 2 -3.52 -9.60 6.26
C LEU A 2 -3.75 -9.00 7.64
N ASP A 3 -3.26 -9.67 8.67
CA ASP A 3 -3.29 -9.16 10.04
C ASP A 3 -2.22 -8.09 10.26
N ARG A 4 -2.44 -7.27 11.30
CA ARG A 4 -1.58 -6.14 11.65
C ARG A 4 -0.14 -6.56 11.93
N ASP A 5 0.08 -7.68 12.60
CA ASP A 5 1.40 -8.15 13.01
C ASP A 5 2.21 -8.67 11.81
N THR A 6 1.54 -9.33 10.87
CA THR A 6 2.13 -9.73 9.60
C THR A 6 2.60 -8.51 8.80
N LEU A 7 1.77 -7.47 8.68
CA LEU A 7 2.16 -6.24 7.97
C LEU A 7 3.36 -5.56 8.63
N LYS A 8 3.39 -5.45 9.96
CA LYS A 8 4.55 -4.92 10.70
C LYS A 8 5.82 -5.73 10.43
N THR A 9 5.69 -7.06 10.42
CA THR A 9 6.81 -7.96 10.13
C THR A 9 7.35 -7.75 8.71
N LEU A 10 6.46 -7.55 7.73
CA LEU A 10 6.85 -7.25 6.34
C LEU A 10 7.55 -5.89 6.23
N VAL A 11 7.03 -4.84 6.88
CA VAL A 11 7.68 -3.53 6.91
C VAL A 11 9.08 -3.63 7.52
N ARG A 12 9.23 -4.32 8.65
CA ARG A 12 10.54 -4.51 9.29
C ARG A 12 11.50 -5.32 8.40
N PHE A 13 11.04 -6.43 7.83
CA PHE A 13 11.86 -7.25 6.95
C PHE A 13 12.36 -6.47 5.72
N THR A 14 11.47 -5.71 5.08
CA THR A 14 11.83 -4.93 3.89
C THR A 14 12.76 -3.78 4.22
N ASN A 15 12.54 -3.11 5.36
CA ASN A 15 13.42 -2.08 5.88
C ASN A 15 14.81 -2.64 6.22
N ASP A 16 14.89 -3.77 6.93
CA ASP A 16 16.16 -4.43 7.32
C ASP A 16 16.96 -4.90 6.10
N LYS A 17 16.27 -5.32 5.03
CA LYS A 17 16.90 -5.73 3.77
C LYS A 17 17.13 -4.58 2.81
N ASN A 18 16.67 -3.38 3.13
CA ASN A 18 16.69 -2.20 2.26
C ASN A 18 16.11 -2.51 0.86
N ILE A 19 14.95 -3.17 0.84
CA ILE A 19 14.21 -3.52 -0.39
C ILE A 19 12.84 -2.86 -0.38
N HIS A 20 12.26 -2.69 -1.58
CA HIS A 20 10.97 -2.04 -1.74
C HIS A 20 9.80 -2.96 -1.36
N LEU A 21 8.80 -2.40 -0.69
CA LEU A 21 7.52 -3.01 -0.39
C LEU A 21 6.44 -2.34 -1.26
N VAL A 22 5.88 -3.09 -2.20
CA VAL A 22 4.75 -2.64 -3.03
C VAL A 22 3.47 -3.34 -2.55
N CYS A 23 2.52 -2.56 -2.05
CA CYS A 23 1.23 -3.02 -1.55
C CYS A 23 0.14 -2.74 -2.57
N ASP A 24 -0.41 -3.80 -3.18
CA ASP A 24 -1.60 -3.70 -4.02
C ASP A 24 -2.85 -3.77 -3.14
N GLU A 25 -3.48 -2.61 -2.93
CA GLU A 25 -4.65 -2.43 -2.08
C GLU A 25 -5.93 -2.28 -2.91
N ILE A 26 -5.96 -2.76 -4.17
CA ILE A 26 -7.11 -2.65 -5.09
C ILE A 26 -8.44 -3.18 -4.56
N TYR A 27 -8.43 -4.01 -3.52
CA TYR A 27 -9.61 -4.59 -2.87
C TYR A 27 -9.90 -3.98 -1.49
N ALA A 28 -9.24 -2.88 -1.11
CA ALA A 28 -9.35 -2.26 0.20
C ALA A 28 -10.80 -1.99 0.63
N ALA A 29 -11.67 -1.53 -0.30
CA ALA A 29 -13.06 -1.24 0.02
C ALA A 29 -14.03 -2.42 -0.17
N THR A 30 -13.53 -3.63 -0.46
CA THR A 30 -14.36 -4.85 -0.64
C THR A 30 -14.34 -5.81 0.55
N VAL A 31 -13.80 -5.38 1.70
CA VAL A 31 -13.80 -6.18 2.92
C VAL A 31 -15.10 -5.94 3.71
N PHE A 32 -16.02 -6.91 3.62
CA PHE A 32 -17.35 -6.83 4.26
C PHE A 32 -17.44 -7.51 5.64
N ASN A 33 -16.39 -8.21 6.07
CA ASN A 33 -16.34 -8.96 7.32
C ASN A 33 -15.21 -8.48 8.23
N GLN A 34 -15.38 -8.64 9.55
CA GLN A 34 -14.35 -8.33 10.55
C GLN A 34 -13.32 -9.47 10.66
N PRO A 35 -12.03 -9.16 10.95
CA PRO A 35 -11.46 -7.81 11.08
C PRO A 35 -11.39 -7.06 9.74
N GLY A 36 -11.64 -5.75 9.78
CA GLY A 36 -11.58 -4.87 8.61
C GLY A 36 -10.20 -4.85 7.92
N PHE A 37 -10.16 -4.30 6.71
CA PHE A 37 -8.91 -4.07 5.99
C PHE A 37 -8.02 -3.09 6.77
N ILE A 38 -6.73 -3.41 6.88
CA ILE A 38 -5.71 -2.53 7.47
C ILE A 38 -4.77 -2.14 6.34
N SER A 39 -4.70 -0.85 6.04
CA SER A 39 -3.78 -0.34 5.01
C SER A 39 -2.35 -0.33 5.53
N ILE A 40 -1.38 -0.52 4.62
CA ILE A 40 0.04 -0.33 4.95
C ILE A 40 0.31 1.11 5.44
N ALA A 41 -0.49 2.08 4.99
CA ALA A 41 -0.39 3.48 5.42
C ALA A 41 -0.60 3.64 6.94
N GLU A 42 -1.47 2.83 7.57
CA GLU A 42 -1.66 2.86 9.02
C GLU A 42 -0.44 2.29 9.75
N ILE A 43 0.17 1.23 9.19
CA ILE A 43 1.29 0.52 9.81
C ILE A 43 2.54 1.41 9.86
N ILE A 44 2.79 2.17 8.80
CA ILE A 44 3.96 3.06 8.72
C ILE A 44 3.86 4.30 9.62
N GLU A 45 2.65 4.69 10.02
CA GLU A 45 2.46 5.76 10.99
C GLU A 45 2.82 5.29 12.40
N GLU A 46 2.62 4.00 12.69
CA GLU A 46 3.00 3.37 13.96
C GLU A 46 4.51 3.04 14.04
N GLU A 47 5.15 2.69 12.91
CA GLU A 47 6.57 2.32 12.86
C GLU A 47 7.47 3.56 12.60
N LEU A 48 7.85 4.23 13.69
CA LEU A 48 8.67 5.46 13.72
C LEU A 48 10.05 5.36 13.02
N TYR A 49 10.59 4.15 12.81
CA TYR A 49 11.95 3.94 12.30
C TYR A 49 12.00 3.27 10.92
N CYS A 50 10.90 3.29 10.15
CA CYS A 50 10.90 2.74 8.79
C CYS A 50 11.32 3.78 7.73
N ASN A 51 12.07 3.33 6.73
CA ASN A 51 12.35 4.13 5.54
C ASN A 51 11.12 4.13 4.63
N ARG A 52 10.36 5.23 4.66
CA ARG A 52 9.14 5.41 3.87
C ARG A 52 9.41 5.38 2.37
N ASP A 53 10.62 5.74 1.92
CA ASP A 53 10.99 5.75 0.50
C ASP A 53 10.97 4.37 -0.16
N LEU A 54 10.93 3.30 0.65
CA LEU A 54 10.84 1.92 0.19
C LEU A 54 9.39 1.44 0.06
N ILE A 55 8.40 2.23 0.48
CA ILE A 55 7.00 1.78 0.59
C ILE A 55 6.14 2.47 -0.49
N HIS A 56 5.43 1.65 -1.24
CA HIS A 56 4.58 2.09 -2.36
C HIS A 56 3.23 1.37 -2.31
N ILE A 57 2.16 2.10 -2.57
CA ILE A 57 0.78 1.62 -2.61
C ILE A 57 0.27 1.72 -4.05
N VAL A 58 -0.36 0.65 -4.52
CA VAL A 58 -1.04 0.58 -5.82
C VAL A 58 -2.52 0.39 -5.54
N TYR A 59 -3.36 1.20 -6.20
CA TYR A 59 -4.81 1.18 -6.01
C TYR A 59 -5.55 1.38 -7.33
N SER A 60 -6.80 0.93 -7.41
CA SER A 60 -7.67 1.18 -8.56
C SER A 60 -9.16 1.12 -8.19
N LEU A 61 -9.96 1.95 -8.84
CA LEU A 61 -11.42 1.98 -8.67
C LEU A 61 -12.15 0.84 -9.40
N SER A 62 -11.40 0.00 -10.13
CA SER A 62 -11.97 -1.06 -10.97
C SER A 62 -12.74 -2.12 -10.18
N LYS A 63 -12.32 -2.39 -8.93
CA LYS A 63 -12.86 -3.46 -8.09
C LYS A 63 -13.75 -2.94 -6.98
N ASP A 64 -13.42 -1.78 -6.45
CA ASP A 64 -14.14 -1.18 -5.32
C ASP A 64 -15.44 -0.48 -5.75
N LEU A 65 -15.44 0.23 -6.88
CA LEU A 65 -16.61 0.97 -7.39
C LEU A 65 -17.23 0.34 -8.65
N GLY A 66 -16.68 -0.77 -9.14
CA GLY A 66 -17.18 -1.42 -10.35
C GLY A 66 -17.06 -0.57 -11.61
N PHE A 67 -16.08 0.33 -11.68
CA PHE A 67 -15.80 1.20 -12.83
C PHE A 67 -14.55 0.79 -13.65
N PRO A 68 -14.43 -0.48 -14.13
CA PRO A 68 -13.25 -0.89 -14.90
C PRO A 68 -13.14 -0.17 -16.25
N GLY A 69 -14.24 0.40 -16.77
CA GLY A 69 -14.27 1.14 -18.03
C GLY A 69 -13.52 2.48 -18.00
N PHE A 70 -13.38 3.10 -16.83
CA PHE A 70 -12.71 4.40 -16.67
C PHE A 70 -11.19 4.27 -16.56
N ARG A 71 -10.66 3.06 -16.33
CA ARG A 71 -9.21 2.76 -16.27
C ARG A 71 -8.44 3.66 -15.29
N VAL A 72 -9.02 3.91 -14.13
CA VAL A 72 -8.39 4.69 -13.06
C VAL A 72 -7.48 3.80 -12.23
N GLY A 73 -6.17 3.94 -12.42
CA GLY A 73 -5.12 3.37 -11.59
C GLY A 73 -4.41 4.48 -10.83
N ILE A 74 -4.10 4.25 -9.56
CA ILE A 74 -3.44 5.20 -8.67
C ILE A 74 -2.18 4.52 -8.15
N VAL A 75 -1.04 5.19 -8.29
CA VAL A 75 0.21 4.83 -7.63
C VAL A 75 0.48 5.90 -6.59
N TYR A 76 0.55 5.49 -5.35
CA TYR A 76 0.86 6.33 -4.21
C TYR A 76 2.19 5.88 -3.62
N SER A 77 3.20 6.73 -3.68
CA SER A 77 4.54 6.42 -3.22
C SER A 77 5.01 7.53 -2.30
N TYR A 78 5.65 7.18 -1.19
CA TYR A 78 6.28 8.17 -0.31
C TYR A 78 7.63 8.67 -0.86
N ASN A 79 8.20 7.95 -1.83
CA ASN A 79 9.42 8.35 -2.52
C ASN A 79 9.11 9.32 -3.66
N ASP A 80 9.66 10.54 -3.56
CA ASP A 80 9.50 11.62 -4.54
C ASP A 80 10.07 11.29 -5.93
N GLN A 81 11.15 10.52 -6.01
CA GLN A 81 11.72 10.10 -7.30
C GLN A 81 10.78 9.13 -8.01
N VAL A 82 10.17 8.21 -7.26
CA VAL A 82 9.19 7.26 -7.80
C VAL A 82 7.93 7.99 -8.24
N THR A 83 7.40 8.93 -7.46
CA THR A 83 6.21 9.72 -7.85
C THR A 83 6.49 10.57 -9.09
N SER A 84 7.66 11.21 -9.18
CA SER A 84 8.07 11.98 -10.35
C SER A 84 8.23 11.11 -11.60
N CYS A 85 8.73 9.88 -11.46
CA CYS A 85 8.88 8.96 -12.59
C CYS A 85 7.53 8.35 -13.04
N ALA A 86 6.65 8.05 -12.08
CA ALA A 86 5.33 7.49 -12.34
C ALA A 86 4.37 8.48 -13.00
N ARG A 87 4.55 9.78 -12.78
CA ARG A 87 3.79 10.85 -13.44
C ARG A 87 4.42 11.15 -14.81
N LYS A 88 3.94 10.48 -15.86
CA LYS A 88 4.17 10.85 -17.26
C LYS A 88 2.97 11.55 -17.86
#